data_AF-A0A954Y9S2-F1
#
_entry.id   AF-A0A954Y9S2-F1
#
_cell.length_a   1.000
_cell.length_b   1.000
_cell.length_c   1.000
_cell.angle_alpha   90.00
_cell.angle_beta   90.00
_cell.angle_gamma   90.00
#
_symmetry.space_group_name_H-M   'P 1'
#
loop_
_entity.id
_entity.type
_entity.pdbx_description
1 polymer ?
#
loop_
_entity_poly.entity_id
_entity_poly.type
_entity_poly.pdbx_seq_one_letter_code
_entity_poly.pdbx_strand_id
1 'polypeptide(L)'
;ALMMMNSEFVLGHARKLAERVRSTSAVATPVEQVAAAWRITFCRPPREEEVIAATAFLDQQATYLKANPIPDNLDPSLHALTNLCQALLSSNEFLYVD
;
A
#
# COMPACT_ATOMS: atom_id res chain seq x y z
N ALA A 1 -23.56 10.36 -6.87
CA ALA A 1 -23.51 9.36 -5.76
C ALA A 1 -22.60 8.18 -6.14
N LEU A 2 -21.29 8.43 -6.29
CA LEU A 2 -20.29 7.43 -6.75
C LEU A 2 -19.08 7.31 -5.80
N MET A 3 -19.06 8.04 -4.69
CA MET A 3 -17.93 8.09 -3.76
C MET A 3 -17.98 7.07 -2.63
N MET A 4 -19.12 6.39 -2.40
CA MET A 4 -19.28 5.50 -1.23
C MET A 4 -19.11 4.00 -1.56
N MET A 5 -19.21 3.61 -2.84
CA MET A 5 -18.96 2.22 -3.27
C MET A 5 -17.50 1.96 -3.66
N ASN A 6 -16.71 3.01 -3.89
CA ASN A 6 -15.28 2.93 -4.20
C ASN A 6 -14.39 2.78 -2.94
N SER A 7 -14.95 2.85 -1.74
CA SER A 7 -14.13 3.00 -0.51
C SER A 7 -14.03 1.70 0.27
N GLU A 8 -15.16 1.08 0.65
CA GLU A 8 -15.13 -0.18 1.44
C GLU A 8 -14.72 -1.39 0.60
N PHE A 9 -15.22 -1.50 -0.63
CA PHE A 9 -14.84 -2.59 -1.52
C PHE A 9 -13.35 -2.52 -1.86
N VAL A 10 -12.85 -1.33 -2.24
CA VAL A 10 -11.44 -1.14 -2.57
C VAL A 10 -10.55 -1.33 -1.34
N LEU A 11 -10.98 -0.88 -0.15
CA LEU A 11 -10.23 -1.14 1.08
C LEU A 11 -10.18 -2.63 1.42
N GLY A 12 -11.27 -3.37 1.23
CA GLY A 12 -11.30 -4.83 1.39
C GLY A 12 -10.37 -5.56 0.41
N HIS A 13 -10.29 -5.10 -0.84
CA HIS A 13 -9.38 -5.66 -1.85
C HIS A 13 -7.93 -5.26 -1.57
N ALA A 14 -7.68 -4.02 -1.16
CA ALA A 14 -6.38 -3.52 -0.76
C ALA A 14 -5.83 -4.30 0.43
N ARG A 15 -6.67 -4.63 1.43
CA ARG A 15 -6.27 -5.45 2.57
C ARG A 15 -5.87 -6.86 2.15
N LYS A 16 -6.70 -7.52 1.33
CA LYS A 16 -6.37 -8.87 0.82
C LYS A 16 -5.08 -8.87 -0.01
N LEU A 17 -4.86 -7.81 -0.79
CA LEU A 17 -3.63 -7.62 -1.55
C LEU A 17 -2.42 -7.46 -0.61
N ALA A 18 -2.53 -6.59 0.40
CA ALA A 18 -1.49 -6.40 1.41
C ALA A 18 -1.17 -7.68 2.19
N GLU A 19 -2.19 -8.45 2.58
CA GLU A 19 -2.02 -9.76 3.21
C GLU A 19 -1.27 -10.73 2.30
N ARG A 20 -1.62 -10.78 1.00
CA ARG A 20 -0.94 -11.62 0.01
C ARG A 20 0.53 -11.21 -0.19
N VAL A 21 0.81 -9.92 -0.28
CA VAL A 21 2.18 -9.38 -0.36
C VAL A 21 2.96 -9.78 0.88
N ARG A 22 2.41 -9.56 2.07
CA ARG A 22 3.05 -9.94 3.34
C ARG A 22 3.30 -11.45 3.46
N SER A 23 2.36 -12.29 3.04
CA SER A 23 2.53 -13.75 3.07
C SER A 23 3.57 -14.26 2.07
N THR A 24 3.72 -13.58 0.93
CA THR A 24 4.73 -13.94 -0.08
C THR A 24 6.13 -13.43 0.31
N SER A 25 6.18 -12.39 1.14
CA SER A 25 7.38 -11.59 1.42
C SER A 25 7.57 -11.34 2.92
N ALA A 26 7.30 -12.36 3.75
CA ALA A 26 7.27 -12.23 5.22
C ALA A 26 8.62 -11.84 5.85
N VAL A 27 9.73 -12.00 5.12
CA VAL A 27 11.11 -11.62 5.53
C VAL A 27 11.70 -10.55 4.60
N ALA A 28 10.89 -10.01 3.68
CA ALA A 28 11.40 -9.12 2.64
C ALA A 28 11.46 -7.67 3.09
N THR A 29 12.40 -6.94 2.51
CA THR A 29 12.56 -5.49 2.68
C THR A 29 11.33 -4.73 2.19
N PRO A 30 11.09 -3.48 2.67
CA PRO A 30 9.98 -2.65 2.18
C PRO A 30 9.97 -2.50 0.65
N VAL A 31 11.15 -2.44 0.03
CA VAL A 31 11.32 -2.35 -1.42
C VAL A 31 10.79 -3.60 -2.13
N GLU A 32 11.05 -4.78 -1.60
CA GLU A 32 10.55 -6.04 -2.16
C GLU A 32 9.04 -6.16 -2.02
N GLN A 33 8.48 -5.67 -0.91
CA GLN A 33 7.03 -5.61 -0.71
C GLN A 33 6.35 -4.66 -1.70
N VAL A 34 6.94 -3.48 -1.94
CA VAL A 34 6.51 -2.53 -2.97
C VAL A 34 6.55 -3.18 -4.36
N ALA A 35 7.65 -3.86 -4.70
CA ALA A 35 7.80 -4.53 -5.99
C ALA A 35 6.76 -5.65 -6.18
N ALA A 36 6.46 -6.42 -5.14
CA ALA A 36 5.42 -7.44 -5.16
C ALA A 36 4.03 -6.82 -5.35
N ALA A 37 3.71 -5.74 -4.62
CA ALA A 37 2.44 -5.02 -4.77
C ALA A 37 2.25 -4.48 -6.20
N TRP A 38 3.30 -3.91 -6.79
CA TRP A 38 3.27 -3.42 -8.19
C TRP A 38 3.05 -4.54 -9.19
N ARG A 39 3.75 -5.67 -9.05
CA ARG A 39 3.58 -6.82 -9.95
C ARG A 39 2.17 -7.38 -9.91
N ILE A 40 1.55 -7.43 -8.72
CA ILE A 40 0.19 -7.93 -8.59
C ILE A 40 -0.84 -6.94 -9.13
N THR A 41 -0.60 -5.63 -8.99
CA THR A 41 -1.57 -4.58 -9.38
C THR A 41 -1.45 -4.20 -10.86
N PHE A 42 -0.22 -4.03 -11.37
CA PHE A 42 0.07 -3.50 -12.70
C PHE A 42 0.74 -4.51 -13.65
N CYS A 43 0.97 -5.76 -13.21
CA CYS A 43 1.64 -6.80 -13.99
C CYS A 43 3.03 -6.41 -14.54
N ARG A 44 3.69 -5.43 -13.91
CA ARG A 44 5.04 -4.95 -14.27
C ARG A 44 5.87 -4.64 -13.03
N PRO A 45 7.21 -4.64 -13.11
CA PRO A 45 8.02 -4.07 -12.04
C PRO A 45 7.77 -2.56 -11.90
N PRO A 46 7.89 -2.01 -10.68
CA PRO A 46 7.92 -0.57 -10.49
C PRO A 46 9.18 0.02 -11.12
N ARG A 47 9.09 1.27 -11.58
CA ARG A 47 10.24 2.09 -11.98
C ARG A 47 10.96 2.60 -10.73
N GLU A 48 12.21 3.05 -10.88
CA GLU A 48 12.98 3.58 -9.74
C GLU A 48 12.27 4.75 -9.04
N GLU A 49 11.71 5.69 -9.82
CA GLU A 49 10.91 6.82 -9.31
C GLU A 49 9.70 6.37 -8.47
N GLU A 50 9.02 5.31 -8.91
CA GLU A 50 7.86 4.75 -8.23
C GLU A 50 8.25 4.03 -6.93
N VAL A 51 9.38 3.31 -6.92
CA VAL A 51 9.93 2.70 -5.71
C VAL A 51 10.28 3.76 -4.68
N ILE A 52 10.93 4.84 -5.10
CA ILE A 52 11.31 5.95 -4.21
C ILE A 52 10.05 6.57 -3.59
N ALA A 53 9.06 6.91 -4.41
CA ALA A 53 7.80 7.50 -3.92
C ALA A 53 7.05 6.56 -2.97
N ALA A 54 6.94 5.27 -3.31
CA ALA A 54 6.24 4.28 -2.50
C ALA A 54 6.94 4.02 -1.16
N THR A 55 8.28 3.97 -1.16
CA THR A 55 9.05 3.77 0.07
C THR A 55 8.94 4.99 0.97
N ALA A 56 9.04 6.21 0.41
CA ALA A 56 8.81 7.45 1.15
C ALA A 56 7.40 7.52 1.77
N PHE A 57 6.38 7.05 1.05
CA PHE A 57 5.02 6.96 1.56
C PHE A 57 4.91 5.97 2.75
N LEU A 58 5.57 4.81 2.68
CA LEU A 58 5.61 3.86 3.80
C LEU A 58 6.31 4.45 5.03
N ASP A 59 7.40 5.20 4.84
CA ASP A 59 8.12 5.87 5.93
C ASP A 59 7.28 6.99 6.58
N GLN A 60 6.56 7.77 5.77
CA GLN A 60 5.61 8.76 6.28
C GLN A 60 4.48 8.11 7.09
N GLN A 61 3.94 6.99 6.62
CA GLN A 61 2.94 6.24 7.37
C GLN A 61 3.50 5.65 8.67
N ALA A 62 4.71 5.09 8.65
CA ALA A 62 5.35 4.60 9.87
C ALA A 62 5.54 5.72 10.90
N THR A 63 5.87 6.94 10.44
CA THR A 63 5.99 8.12 11.29
C THR A 63 4.63 8.56 11.83
N TYR A 64 3.60 8.60 10.97
CA TYR A 64 2.24 8.95 11.36
C TYR A 64 1.65 7.97 12.38
N LEU A 65 1.85 6.67 12.18
CA LEU A 65 1.37 5.61 13.08
C LEU A 65 2.11 5.58 14.42
N LYS A 66 3.38 6.01 14.46
CA LYS A 66 4.10 6.24 15.72
C LYS A 66 3.51 7.40 16.51
N ALA A 67 3.08 8.46 15.84
CA ALA A 67 2.47 9.63 16.47
C ALA A 67 0.97 9.42 16.80
N ASN A 68 0.27 8.59 16.03
CA ASN A 68 -1.15 8.28 16.16
C ASN A 68 -1.32 6.75 16.20
N PRO A 69 -1.13 6.13 17.37
CA PRO A 69 -1.28 4.69 17.50
C PRO A 69 -2.72 4.27 17.13
N ILE A 70 -2.80 3.34 16.18
CA ILE A 70 -4.02 2.64 15.84
C ILE A 70 -4.43 1.68 16.97
N PRO A 71 -5.72 1.30 17.10
CA PRO A 71 -6.17 0.40 18.14
C PRO A 71 -5.36 -0.90 18.17
N ASP A 72 -5.07 -1.43 19.37
CA ASP A 72 -4.14 -2.55 19.64
C ASP A 72 -4.34 -3.83 18.81
N ASN A 73 -5.51 -4.01 18.19
CA ASN A 73 -5.84 -5.19 17.38
C ASN A 73 -5.36 -5.11 15.93
N LEU A 74 -4.67 -4.03 15.54
CA LEU A 74 -4.29 -3.77 14.16
C LEU A 74 -2.77 -3.68 14.01
N ASP A 75 -2.21 -4.58 13.19
CA ASP A 75 -0.78 -4.59 12.84
C ASP A 75 -0.42 -3.33 12.03
N PRO A 76 0.45 -2.43 12.55
CA PRO A 76 0.82 -1.18 11.89
C PRO A 76 1.46 -1.39 10.51
N SER A 77 2.23 -2.47 10.34
CA SER A 77 2.89 -2.78 9.06
C SER A 77 1.86 -3.24 8.01
N LEU A 78 0.88 -4.05 8.43
CA LEU A 78 -0.23 -4.45 7.57
C LEU A 78 -1.11 -3.26 7.19
N HIS A 79 -1.34 -2.34 8.13
CA HIS A 79 -2.06 -1.10 7.86
C HIS A 79 -1.36 -0.24 6.82
N ALA A 80 -0.04 -0.04 6.98
CA ALA A 80 0.75 0.73 6.03
C ALA A 80 0.68 0.12 4.63
N LEU A 81 0.85 -1.21 4.51
CA LEU A 81 0.72 -1.93 3.24
C LEU A 81 -0.69 -1.86 2.65
N THR A 82 -1.74 -1.93 3.48
CA THR A 82 -3.13 -1.82 3.04
C THR A 82 -3.39 -0.44 2.43
N ASN A 83 -2.89 0.63 3.07
CA ASN A 83 -3.00 1.98 2.56
C ASN A 83 -2.21 2.18 1.26
N LEU A 84 -1.02 1.57 1.14
CA LEU A 84 -0.26 1.56 -0.12
C LEU A 84 -1.05 0.84 -1.22
N CYS A 85 -1.59 -0.35 -0.95
CA CYS A 85 -2.39 -1.11 -1.90
C CYS A 85 -3.66 -0.36 -2.31
N GLN A 86 -4.30 0.34 -1.37
CA GLN A 86 -5.45 1.19 -1.66
C GLN A 86 -5.04 2.34 -2.59
N ALA A 87 -3.92 3.00 -2.32
CA ALA A 87 -3.37 4.04 -3.18
C ALA A 87 -3.12 3.49 -4.59
N LEU A 88 -2.45 2.33 -4.72
CA LEU A 88 -2.18 1.71 -6.03
C LEU A 88 -3.45 1.36 -6.80
N LEU A 89 -4.45 0.78 -6.12
CA LEU A 89 -5.75 0.45 -6.73
C LEU A 89 -6.57 1.70 -7.09
N SER A 90 -6.37 2.79 -6.37
CA SER A 90 -7.03 4.08 -6.63
C SER A 90 -6.30 4.92 -7.67
N SER A 91 -4.98 4.72 -7.82
CA SER A 91 -4.09 5.42 -8.75
C SER A 91 -4.21 4.90 -10.18
N ASN A 92 -5.44 4.75 -10.70
CA ASN A 92 -5.69 4.54 -12.13
C ASN A 92 -5.02 5.65 -12.96
N GLU A 93 -3.76 5.45 -13.39
CA GLU A 93 -2.92 6.27 -14.28
C GLU A 93 -3.02 7.81 -14.21
N PHE A 94 -3.60 8.39 -13.16
CA PHE A 94 -3.66 9.82 -12.96
C PHE A 94 -2.55 10.22 -11.99
N LEU A 95 -1.39 10.48 -12.58
CA LEU A 95 -0.43 11.51 -12.17
C LEU A 95 -0.55 11.94 -10.71
N TYR A 96 0.17 11.27 -9.80
CA TYR A 96 0.72 11.99 -8.66
C TYR A 96 2.07 12.55 -9.10
N VAL A 97 1.99 13.66 -9.83
CA VAL A 97 3.09 14.61 -9.96
C VAL A 97 2.76 15.71 -8.97
N ASP A 98 3.46 15.71 -7.85
CA ASP A 98 3.78 16.94 -7.13
C ASP A 98 5.31 16.99 -7.03
#